data_AF-A0A7R7WFD2-F1
#
_entry.id   AF-A0A7R7WFD2-F1
#
_cell.length_a   1.000
_cell.length_b   1.000
_cell.length_c   1.000
_cell.angle_alpha   90.00
_cell.angle_beta   90.00
_cell.angle_gamma   90.00
#
_symmetry.space_group_name_H-M   'P 1'
#
loop_
_entity.id
_entity.type
_entity.pdbx_description
1 polymer ?
#
loop_
_entity_poly.entity_id
_entity_poly.type
_entity_poly.pdbx_seq_one_letter_code
_entity_poly.pdbx_strand_id
1 'polypeptide(L)'
;MQWPLSMIEYSIDKPQILQFEDVQVELKSVPFTPAPYEPSEKPPVRDIVRRMLRSARRIPVRELDHMRDHPEDMEWLERKVKPRFWTNFLEQLRNIEKTREWEEEQRIMRREFEEEEAKQKEIESMGDR
;
A
#
# COMPACT_ATOMS: atom_id res chain seq x y z
N MET A 1 -11.93 70.20 -13.74
CA MET A 1 -10.61 69.56 -13.91
C MET A 1 -10.19 69.06 -12.55
N GLN A 2 -10.54 67.81 -12.25
CA GLN A 2 -9.66 66.64 -12.40
C GLN A 2 -8.58 66.67 -11.31
N TRP A 3 -8.84 65.95 -10.21
CA TRP A 3 -7.83 65.61 -9.22
C TRP A 3 -6.63 64.97 -9.94
N PRO A 4 -5.38 65.38 -9.66
CA PRO A 4 -4.23 64.71 -10.26
C PRO A 4 -4.16 63.30 -9.69
N LEU A 5 -4.37 62.34 -10.59
CA LEU A 5 -4.05 60.93 -10.42
C LEU A 5 -2.53 60.79 -10.31
N SER A 6 -1.93 61.24 -9.21
CA SER A 6 -0.69 60.62 -8.74
C SER A 6 -1.09 59.45 -7.87
N MET A 7 -1.75 58.50 -8.52
CA MET A 7 -1.80 57.12 -8.08
C MET A 7 -0.34 56.71 -7.99
N ILE A 8 0.06 56.51 -6.75
CA ILE A 8 1.37 56.13 -6.32
C ILE A 8 1.75 54.83 -7.06
N GLU A 9 2.36 54.97 -8.24
CA GLU A 9 3.27 53.96 -8.78
C GLU A 9 4.57 54.09 -7.97
N TYR A 10 4.53 53.75 -6.68
CA TYR A 10 5.77 53.29 -6.07
C TYR A 10 6.01 51.92 -6.69
N SER A 11 6.91 51.88 -7.66
CA SER A 11 7.80 50.72 -7.79
C SER A 11 8.56 50.61 -6.47
N ILE A 12 7.89 50.10 -5.43
CA ILE A 12 8.52 49.74 -4.17
C ILE A 12 9.49 48.64 -4.56
N ASP A 13 10.79 48.92 -4.49
CA ASP A 13 11.79 47.91 -4.76
C ASP A 13 11.46 46.70 -3.89
N LYS A 14 11.36 45.53 -4.52
CA LYS A 14 11.00 44.25 -3.87
C LYS A 14 11.64 44.02 -2.48
N PRO A 15 12.91 44.41 -2.19
CA PRO A 15 13.46 44.28 -0.83
C PRO A 15 12.82 45.21 0.24
N GLN A 16 12.27 46.35 -0.13
CA GLN A 16 11.69 47.32 0.82
C GLN A 16 10.33 46.85 1.36
N ILE A 17 9.63 46.01 0.59
CA ILE A 17 8.35 45.41 0.99
C ILE A 17 8.50 44.53 2.24
N LEU A 18 9.67 43.92 2.43
CA LEU A 18 9.98 43.13 3.62
C LEU A 18 10.12 43.97 4.90
N GLN A 19 10.18 45.30 4.81
CA GLN A 19 10.30 46.17 5.98
C GLN A 19 8.93 46.59 6.55
N PHE A 20 7.83 46.31 5.84
CA PHE A 20 6.50 46.65 6.35
C PHE A 20 6.08 45.67 7.45
N GLU A 21 5.51 46.22 8.53
CA GLU A 21 5.13 45.47 9.72
C GLU A 21 4.01 44.45 9.42
N ASP A 22 3.06 44.81 8.57
CA ASP A 22 1.98 43.92 8.10
C ASP A 22 2.53 42.68 7.38
N VAL A 23 3.50 42.87 6.48
CA VAL A 23 4.19 41.78 5.78
C VAL A 23 4.97 40.90 6.76
N GLN A 24 5.66 41.50 7.73
CA GLN A 24 6.42 40.75 8.74
C GLN A 24 5.51 39.95 9.69
N VAL A 25 4.35 40.48 10.06
CA VAL A 25 3.36 39.78 10.89
C VAL A 25 2.81 38.56 10.15
N GLU A 26 2.49 38.70 8.86
CA GLU A 26 2.00 37.59 8.04
C GLU A 26 3.07 36.52 7.83
N LEU A 27 4.31 36.91 7.49
CA LEU A 27 5.43 35.99 7.31
C LEU A 27 5.82 35.23 8.59
N LYS A 28 5.66 35.84 9.77
CA LYS A 28 5.86 35.15 11.06
C LYS A 28 4.77 34.12 11.35
N SER A 29 3.56 34.33 10.84
CA SER A 29 2.43 33.43 11.07
C SER A 29 2.48 32.17 10.18
N VAL A 30 3.06 32.27 9.00
CA VAL A 30 3.13 31.17 8.02
C VAL A 30 4.48 30.47 8.15
N PRO A 31 4.54 29.22 8.65
CA PRO A 31 5.79 28.50 8.71
C PRO A 31 6.32 28.29 7.29
N PHE A 32 7.56 28.72 7.04
CA PHE A 32 8.25 28.54 5.75
C PHE A 32 8.39 27.05 5.38
N THR A 33 8.39 26.18 6.39
CA THR A 33 8.33 24.73 6.24
C THR A 33 6.89 24.25 6.23
N PRO A 34 6.45 23.50 5.19
CA PRO A 34 5.18 22.79 5.21
C PRO A 34 5.08 21.96 6.49
N ALA A 35 3.91 21.96 7.12
CA ALA A 35 3.67 21.08 8.25
C ALA A 35 3.99 19.63 7.87
N PRO A 36 4.58 18.83 8.78
CA PRO A 36 4.80 17.42 8.53
C PRO A 36 3.50 16.76 8.06
N TYR A 37 3.56 15.99 6.98
CA TYR A 37 2.41 15.24 6.52
C TYR A 37 2.00 14.25 7.62
N GLU A 38 0.85 14.48 8.25
CA GLU A 38 0.26 13.50 9.15
C GLU A 38 -0.07 12.25 8.35
N PRO A 39 0.50 11.08 8.70
CA PRO A 39 0.15 9.85 8.03
C PRO A 39 -1.34 9.60 8.26
N SER A 40 -2.13 9.61 7.19
CA SER A 40 -3.53 9.20 7.28
C SER A 40 -3.59 7.81 7.90
N GLU A 41 -4.40 7.63 8.94
CA GLU A 41 -4.61 6.32 9.55
C GLU A 41 -4.99 5.31 8.46
N LYS A 42 -4.29 4.17 8.45
CA LYS A 42 -4.57 3.12 7.47
C LYS A 42 -5.99 2.60 7.75
N PRO A 43 -6.86 2.57 6.72
CA PRO A 43 -8.20 2.02 6.91
C PRO A 43 -8.12 0.55 7.32
N PRO A 44 -9.14 0.03 8.04
CA PRO A 44 -9.14 -1.36 8.46
C PRO A 44 -9.19 -2.29 7.24
N VAL A 45 -8.62 -3.50 7.39
CA VAL A 45 -8.42 -4.44 6.27
C VAL A 45 -9.74 -4.76 5.57
N ARG A 46 -10.82 -4.99 6.31
CA ARG A 46 -12.17 -5.19 5.75
C ARG A 46 -12.62 -4.11 4.77
N ASP A 47 -12.26 -2.84 5.00
CA ASP A 47 -12.62 -1.73 4.11
C ASP A 47 -11.74 -1.67 2.88
N ILE A 48 -10.45 -2.01 3.03
CA ILE A 48 -9.52 -2.16 1.91
C ILE A 48 -10.03 -3.26 0.97
N VAL A 49 -10.32 -4.45 1.52
CA VAL A 49 -10.82 -5.60 0.78
C VAL A 49 -12.13 -5.27 0.06
N ARG A 50 -13.08 -4.64 0.77
CA ARG A 50 -14.35 -4.21 0.18
C ARG A 50 -14.16 -3.25 -1.00
N ARG A 51 -13.24 -2.29 -0.87
CA ARG A 51 -12.93 -1.34 -1.95
C ARG A 51 -12.32 -2.07 -3.15
N MET A 52 -11.40 -3.00 -2.92
CA MET A 52 -10.75 -3.77 -3.97
C MET A 52 -11.74 -4.67 -4.73
N LEU A 53 -12.65 -5.33 -4.00
CA LEU A 53 -13.71 -6.13 -4.60
C LEU A 53 -14.62 -5.31 -5.52
N ARG A 54 -14.99 -4.09 -5.11
CA ARG A 54 -15.78 -3.18 -5.96
C ARG A 54 -15.02 -2.76 -7.22
N SER A 55 -13.71 -2.62 -7.13
CA SER A 55 -12.84 -2.30 -8.27
C SER A 55 -12.44 -3.52 -9.10
N ALA A 56 -12.96 -4.72 -8.80
CA ALA A 56 -12.58 -5.99 -9.42
C ALA A 56 -11.06 -6.24 -9.43
N ARG A 57 -10.34 -5.71 -8.43
CA ARG A 57 -8.90 -5.89 -8.28
C ARG A 57 -8.64 -7.18 -7.51
N ARG A 58 -7.52 -7.85 -7.85
CA ARG A 58 -7.00 -8.98 -7.07
C ARG A 58 -6.59 -8.48 -5.69
N ILE A 59 -7.09 -9.14 -4.65
CA ILE A 59 -6.75 -8.82 -3.26
C ILE A 59 -5.38 -9.43 -2.96
N PRO A 60 -4.48 -8.72 -2.28
CA PRO A 60 -3.17 -9.27 -1.97
C PRO A 60 -3.27 -10.35 -0.88
N VAL A 61 -2.29 -11.24 -0.86
CA VAL A 61 -2.31 -12.45 -0.01
C VAL A 61 -2.38 -12.10 1.48
N ARG A 62 -1.71 -11.02 1.91
CA ARG A 62 -1.69 -10.58 3.31
C ARG A 62 -3.09 -10.22 3.82
N GLU A 63 -3.85 -9.51 3.01
CA GLU A 63 -5.22 -9.12 3.34
C GLU A 63 -6.15 -10.34 3.32
N LEU A 64 -5.90 -11.32 2.46
CA LEU A 64 -6.68 -12.55 2.41
C LEU A 64 -6.40 -13.48 3.60
N ASP A 65 -5.13 -13.62 4.01
CA ASP A 65 -4.75 -14.31 5.24
C ASP A 65 -5.39 -13.62 6.46
N HIS A 66 -5.35 -12.28 6.51
CA HIS A 66 -5.99 -11.54 7.60
C HIS A 66 -7.50 -11.80 7.67
N MET A 67 -8.20 -11.77 6.53
CA MET A 67 -9.62 -12.07 6.47
C MET A 67 -9.92 -13.54 6.88
N ARG A 68 -9.02 -14.49 6.56
CA ARG A 68 -9.15 -15.88 7.00
C ARG A 68 -9.05 -15.99 8.53
N ASP A 69 -8.14 -15.23 9.13
CA ASP A 69 -7.89 -15.29 10.57
C ASP A 69 -8.95 -14.51 11.40
N HIS A 70 -9.78 -13.67 10.75
CA HIS A 70 -10.82 -12.83 11.38
C HIS A 70 -12.22 -13.14 10.80
N PRO A 71 -12.92 -14.17 11.32
CA PRO A 71 -14.24 -14.57 10.82
C PRO A 71 -15.31 -13.46 10.98
N GLU A 72 -15.15 -12.57 11.97
CA GLU A 72 -16.03 -11.41 12.16
C GLU A 72 -16.01 -10.45 10.98
N ASP A 73 -14.84 -10.26 10.35
CA ASP A 73 -14.67 -9.39 9.19
C ASP A 73 -15.22 -10.06 7.92
N MET A 74 -15.16 -11.40 7.85
CA MET A 74 -15.78 -12.19 6.80
C MET A 74 -17.30 -12.05 6.79
N GLU A 75 -17.95 -12.23 7.95
CA GLU A 75 -19.39 -12.06 8.08
C GLU A 75 -19.83 -10.63 7.76
N TRP A 76 -19.05 -9.65 8.21
CA TRP A 76 -19.30 -8.25 7.88
C TRP A 76 -19.22 -8.01 6.37
N LEU A 77 -18.20 -8.56 5.71
CA LEU A 77 -17.97 -8.38 4.29
C LEU A 77 -19.09 -9.02 3.46
N GLU A 78 -19.52 -10.23 3.81
CA GLU A 78 -20.64 -10.93 3.19
C GLU A 78 -21.92 -10.08 3.21
N ARG A 79 -22.26 -9.50 4.36
CA ARG A 79 -23.45 -8.65 4.51
C ARG A 79 -23.34 -7.33 3.74
N LYS A 80 -22.13 -6.82 3.50
CA LYS A 80 -21.89 -5.48 2.94
C LYS A 80 -21.64 -5.46 1.43
N VAL A 81 -21.44 -6.61 0.82
CA VAL A 81 -21.00 -6.77 -0.56
C VAL A 81 -22.09 -7.48 -1.38
N LYS A 82 -22.18 -7.18 -2.68
CA LYS A 82 -23.15 -7.88 -3.55
C LYS A 82 -22.72 -9.34 -3.75
N PRO A 83 -23.65 -10.29 -3.93
CA PRO A 83 -23.33 -11.70 -4.09
C PRO A 83 -22.26 -12.00 -5.16
N ARG A 84 -22.27 -11.28 -6.30
CA ARG A 84 -21.27 -11.46 -7.38
C ARG A 84 -19.83 -11.17 -6.94
N PHE A 85 -19.65 -10.19 -6.06
CA PHE A 85 -18.34 -9.83 -5.55
C PHE A 85 -17.92 -10.77 -4.42
N TRP A 86 -18.90 -11.29 -3.66
CA TRP A 86 -18.66 -12.32 -2.64
C TRP A 86 -18.18 -13.63 -3.26
N THR A 87 -18.81 -14.09 -4.34
CA THR A 87 -18.35 -15.31 -5.05
C THR A 87 -16.94 -15.15 -5.61
N ASN A 88 -16.60 -13.98 -6.15
CA ASN A 88 -15.24 -13.68 -6.63
C ASN A 88 -14.23 -13.70 -5.47
N PHE A 89 -14.59 -13.12 -4.32
CA PHE A 89 -13.76 -13.15 -3.13
C PHE A 89 -13.43 -14.59 -2.68
N LEU A 90 -14.45 -15.46 -2.59
CA LEU A 90 -14.27 -16.86 -2.22
C LEU A 90 -13.41 -17.63 -3.25
N GLU A 91 -13.56 -17.31 -4.53
CA GLU A 91 -12.73 -17.88 -5.59
C GLU A 91 -11.25 -17.48 -5.42
N GLN A 92 -10.98 -16.21 -5.08
CA GLN A 92 -9.62 -15.74 -4.81
C GLN A 92 -8.99 -16.45 -3.60
N LEU A 93 -9.76 -16.66 -2.52
CA LEU A 93 -9.30 -17.41 -1.34
C LEU A 93 -8.89 -18.84 -1.72
N ARG A 94 -9.78 -19.57 -2.41
CA ARG A 94 -9.52 -20.95 -2.83
C ARG A 94 -8.32 -21.05 -3.77
N ASN A 95 -8.15 -20.09 -4.67
CA ASN A 95 -7.03 -20.10 -5.61
C ASN A 95 -5.68 -19.93 -4.91
N ILE A 96 -5.62 -19.16 -3.82
CA ILE A 96 -4.37 -18.98 -3.06
C ILE A 96 -3.96 -20.24 -2.33
N GLU A 97 -4.91 -20.97 -1.73
CA GLU A 97 -4.62 -22.26 -1.09
C GLU A 97 -3.98 -23.21 -2.11
N LYS A 98 -4.58 -23.34 -3.29
CA LYS A 98 -4.02 -24.15 -4.38
C LYS A 98 -2.64 -23.69 -4.83
N THR A 99 -2.40 -22.37 -4.89
CA THR A 99 -1.09 -21.86 -5.32
C THR A 99 -0.03 -22.21 -4.28
N ARG A 100 -0.38 -22.09 -3.00
CA ARG A 100 0.50 -22.39 -1.87
C ARG A 100 0.80 -23.89 -1.75
N GLU A 101 -0.20 -24.74 -1.93
CA GLU A 101 -0.05 -26.20 -2.00
C GLU A 101 0.93 -26.59 -3.11
N TRP A 102 0.73 -26.07 -4.32
CA TRP A 102 1.62 -26.34 -5.45
C TRP A 102 3.06 -25.87 -5.19
N GLU A 103 3.25 -24.67 -4.63
CA GLU A 103 4.58 -24.18 -4.25
C GLU A 103 5.26 -25.07 -3.21
N GLU A 104 4.51 -25.61 -2.26
CA GLU A 104 5.02 -26.53 -1.24
C GLU A 104 5.42 -27.88 -1.85
N GLU A 105 4.60 -28.44 -2.73
CA GLU A 105 4.93 -29.66 -3.48
C GLU A 105 6.21 -29.48 -4.31
N GLN A 106 6.36 -28.34 -5.00
CA GLN A 106 7.59 -28.05 -5.76
C GLN A 106 8.83 -27.97 -4.87
N ARG A 107 8.68 -27.45 -3.64
CA ARG A 107 9.78 -27.41 -2.66
C ARG A 107 10.15 -28.80 -2.17
N ILE A 108 9.16 -29.66 -1.92
CA ILE A 108 9.40 -31.04 -1.51
C ILE A 108 10.13 -31.79 -2.62
N MET A 109 9.62 -31.76 -3.85
CA MET A 109 10.27 -32.42 -5.00
C MET A 109 11.70 -31.94 -5.22
N ARG A 110 11.96 -30.63 -5.09
CA ARG A 110 13.32 -30.10 -5.21
C ARG A 110 14.25 -30.66 -4.14
N ARG A 111 13.79 -30.71 -2.88
CA ARG A 111 14.58 -31.26 -1.78
C ARG A 111 14.87 -32.74 -2.01
N GLU A 112 13.87 -33.52 -2.40
CA GLU A 112 14.04 -34.94 -2.70
C GLU A 112 15.05 -35.16 -3.83
N PHE A 113 15.00 -34.34 -4.87
CA PHE A 113 15.98 -34.39 -5.96
C PHE A 113 17.40 -34.09 -5.48
N GLU A 114 17.58 -33.03 -4.67
CA GLU A 114 18.88 -32.67 -4.08
C GLU A 114 19.42 -33.77 -3.16
N GLU A 115 18.55 -34.41 -2.37
CA GLU A 115 18.92 -35.54 -1.50
C GLU A 115 19.33 -36.78 -2.31
N GLU A 116 18.60 -37.11 -3.38
CA GLU A 116 18.96 -38.23 -4.26
C GLU A 116 20.27 -37.98 -5.02
N GLU A 117 20.49 -36.75 -5.49
CA GLU A 117 21.77 -36.37 -6.11
C GLU A 117 22.93 -36.47 -5.12
N ALA A 118 22.72 -36.04 -3.87
CA ALA A 118 23.72 -36.14 -2.81
C ALA A 118 24.06 -37.61 -2.49
N LYS A 119 23.06 -38.48 -2.39
CA LYS A 119 23.26 -39.93 -2.18
C LYS A 119 24.03 -40.57 -3.33
N GLN A 120 23.72 -40.21 -4.58
CA GLN A 120 24.43 -40.74 -5.75
C GLN A 120 25.91 -40.33 -5.74
N LYS A 121 26.21 -39.07 -5.44
CA LYS A 121 27.60 -38.58 -5.30
C LYS A 121 28.35 -39.27 -4.16
N GLU A 122 27.70 -39.57 -3.05
CA GLU A 122 28.31 -40.30 -1.94
C GLU A 122 28.66 -41.74 -2.33
N ILE A 123 27.76 -42.43 -3.04
CA ILE A 123 27.98 -43.79 -3.55
C ILE A 123 29.13 -43.80 -4.57
N GLU A 124 29.16 -42.85 -5.51
CA GLU A 124 30.24 -42.71 -6.50
C GLU A 124 31.60 -42.45 -5.83
N SER A 125 31.63 -41.60 -4.79
CA SER A 125 32.84 -41.34 -4.00
C SER A 125 33.34 -42.54 -3.20
N MET A 126 32.47 -43.48 -2.83
CA MET A 126 32.85 -44.69 -2.07
C MET A 126 33.30 -45.85 -2.97
N GLY A 127 32.88 -45.89 -4.24
CA GLY A 127 33.24 -46.92 -5.21
C GLY A 127 34.64 -46.79 -5.82
N ASP A 128 35.32 -45.67 -5.59
CA ASP A 128 36.62 -45.32 -6.19
C ASP A 128 37.83 -45.59 -5.25
N ARG A 129 37.64 -46.39 -4.19
CA ARG A 129 38.69 -46.79 -3.21
C ARG A 129 39.04 -48.27 -3.27
#